data_AF-A0A2V7ILI7-F1
#
_entry.id   AF-A0A2V7ILI7-F1
#
_cell.length_a   1.000
_cell.length_b   1.000
_cell.length_c   1.000
_cell.angle_alpha   90.00
_cell.angle_beta   90.00
_cell.angle_gamma   90.00
#
_symmetry.space_group_name_H-M   'P 1'
#
loop_
_entity.id
_entity.type
_entity.pdbx_description
1 polymer ?
#
loop_
_entity_poly.entity_id
_entity_poly.type
_entity_poly.pdbx_seq_one_letter_code
_entity_poly.pdbx_strand_id
1 'polypeptide(L)'
;MIIAAAREEFGRRGFDGARVDRIARRAGVNKQLLFYYYHSKRGLFHAVLSRGARELEQALANVAHPWGGERRPLERLRAALEAQFDFLVRNPDLVTLLAQAGRSD
;
A
#
# COMPACT_ATOMS: atom_id res chain seq x y z
N MET A 1 1.88 -13.20 4.14
CA MET A 1 1.32 -13.36 5.50
C MET A 1 1.53 -12.12 6.38
N ILE A 2 2.77 -11.65 6.60
CA ILE A 2 3.02 -10.47 7.46
C ILE A 2 2.48 -9.15 6.88
N ILE A 3 2.87 -8.79 5.65
CA ILE A 3 2.46 -7.51 5.03
C ILE A 3 0.94 -7.40 4.88
N ALA A 4 0.27 -8.50 4.51
CA ALA A 4 -1.20 -8.54 4.42
C ALA A 4 -1.85 -8.33 5.80
N ALA A 5 -1.35 -9.01 6.84
CA ALA A 5 -1.84 -8.84 8.21
C ALA A 5 -1.60 -7.42 8.74
N ALA A 6 -0.45 -6.85 8.42
CA ALA A 6 -0.08 -5.48 8.80
C ALA A 6 -0.97 -4.46 8.09
N ARG A 7 -1.16 -4.61 6.77
CA ARG A 7 -2.05 -3.78 5.96
C ARG A 7 -3.47 -3.76 6.52
N GLU A 8 -3.99 -4.91 6.92
CA GLU A 8 -5.32 -5.00 7.52
C GLU A 8 -5.40 -4.30 8.90
N GLU A 9 -4.44 -4.54 9.80
CA GLU A 9 -4.44 -3.92 11.13
C GLU A 9 -4.26 -2.39 11.05
N PHE A 10 -3.30 -1.92 10.24
CA PHE A 10 -3.08 -0.49 10.02
C PHE A 10 -4.25 0.17 9.30
N GLY A 11 -4.83 -0.48 8.28
CA GLY A 11 -5.99 0.04 7.55
C GLY A 11 -7.22 0.22 8.46
N ARG A 12 -7.39 -0.67 9.44
CA ARG A 12 -8.54 -0.63 10.38
C ARG A 12 -8.34 0.31 11.57
N ARG A 13 -7.11 0.42 12.08
CA ARG A 13 -6.85 1.11 13.38
C ARG A 13 -5.94 2.31 13.26
N GLY A 14 -5.43 2.56 12.08
CA GLY A 14 -4.37 3.50 11.81
C GLY A 14 -3.03 3.15 12.42
N PHE A 15 -2.01 3.97 12.10
CA PHE A 15 -0.66 3.78 12.61
C PHE A 15 -0.65 3.71 14.14
N ASP A 16 -1.18 4.70 14.86
CA ASP A 16 -1.11 4.73 16.33
C ASP A 16 -1.89 3.60 17.01
N GLY A 17 -3.12 3.34 16.54
CA GLY A 17 -4.00 2.32 17.11
C GLY A 17 -3.63 0.86 16.78
N ALA A 18 -2.81 0.64 15.74
CA ALA A 18 -2.35 -0.69 15.37
C ALA A 18 -1.39 -1.28 16.41
N ARG A 19 -1.49 -2.60 16.66
CA ARG A 19 -0.56 -3.31 17.57
C ARG A 19 0.21 -4.40 16.85
N VAL A 20 1.54 -4.36 16.95
CA VAL A 20 2.45 -5.36 16.36
C VAL A 20 2.09 -6.77 16.84
N ASP A 21 1.64 -6.94 18.07
CA ASP A 21 1.21 -8.25 18.61
C ASP A 21 0.00 -8.83 17.88
N ARG A 22 -0.95 -7.99 17.47
CA ARG A 22 -2.11 -8.44 16.68
C ARG A 22 -1.70 -8.83 15.27
N ILE A 23 -0.74 -8.10 14.69
CA ILE A 23 -0.17 -8.42 13.39
C ILE A 23 0.55 -9.75 13.44
N ALA A 24 1.42 -9.96 14.45
CA ALA A 24 2.15 -11.20 14.68
C ALA A 24 1.20 -12.40 14.74
N ARG A 25 0.18 -12.31 15.61
CA ARG A 25 -0.84 -13.34 15.79
C ARG A 25 -1.61 -13.63 14.49
N ARG A 26 -2.02 -12.61 13.75
CA ARG A 26 -2.74 -12.77 12.47
C ARG A 26 -1.85 -13.38 11.39
N ALA A 27 -0.57 -13.04 11.38
CA ALA A 27 0.40 -13.55 10.43
C ALA A 27 0.93 -14.95 10.79
N GLY A 28 0.58 -15.50 11.96
CA GLY A 28 1.06 -16.79 12.44
C GLY A 28 2.55 -16.80 12.79
N VAL A 29 3.11 -15.65 13.16
CA VAL A 29 4.53 -15.49 13.50
C VAL A 29 4.69 -14.93 14.90
N ASN A 30 5.85 -15.15 15.51
CA ASN A 30 6.18 -14.49 16.78
C ASN A 30 6.60 -13.02 16.55
N LYS A 31 6.53 -12.21 17.62
CA LYS A 31 6.83 -10.77 17.58
C LYS A 31 8.29 -10.48 17.24
N GLN A 32 9.22 -11.32 17.73
CA GLN A 32 10.66 -11.19 17.52
C GLN A 32 11.01 -11.33 16.02
N LEU A 33 10.37 -12.24 15.29
CA LEU A 33 10.56 -12.43 13.86
C LEU A 33 10.11 -11.18 13.08
N LEU A 34 9.01 -10.56 13.51
CA LEU A 34 8.53 -9.31 12.95
C LEU A 34 9.56 -8.17 13.11
N PHE A 35 10.13 -8.01 14.31
CA PHE A 35 11.18 -7.02 14.54
C PHE A 35 12.50 -7.37 13.85
N TYR A 36 12.83 -8.64 13.69
CA TYR A 36 13.99 -9.07 12.92
C TYR A 36 13.91 -8.60 11.45
N TYR A 37 12.75 -8.76 10.80
CA TYR A 37 12.60 -8.35 9.39
C TYR A 37 12.35 -6.85 9.19
N TYR A 38 11.57 -6.23 10.07
CA TYR A 38 11.07 -4.87 9.84
C TYR A 38 11.61 -3.84 10.82
N HIS A 39 12.40 -4.26 11.81
CA HIS A 39 13.13 -3.44 12.80
C HIS A 39 12.23 -2.65 13.78
N SER A 40 11.08 -2.16 13.33
CA SER A 40 10.15 -1.38 14.12
C SER A 40 8.73 -1.45 13.56
N LYS A 41 7.74 -0.97 14.33
CA LYS A 41 6.36 -0.77 13.86
C LYS A 41 6.31 0.19 12.66
N ARG A 42 7.17 1.22 12.67
CA ARG A 42 7.32 2.18 11.56
C ARG A 42 7.92 1.53 10.32
N GLY A 43 8.96 0.74 10.47
CA GLY A 43 9.55 -0.02 9.35
C GLY A 43 8.55 -0.99 8.72
N LEU A 44 7.73 -1.65 9.53
CA LEU A 44 6.63 -2.50 9.03
C LEU A 44 5.56 -1.67 8.29
N PHE A 45 5.21 -0.49 8.80
CA PHE A 45 4.27 0.42 8.14
C PHE A 45 4.80 0.90 6.78
N HIS A 46 6.07 1.32 6.70
CA HIS A 46 6.70 1.67 5.42
C HIS A 46 6.68 0.49 4.45
N ALA A 47 6.97 -0.73 4.91
CA ALA A 47 6.93 -1.90 4.05
C ALA A 47 5.53 -2.16 3.46
N VAL A 48 4.46 -1.88 4.23
CA VAL A 48 3.06 -1.91 3.74
C VAL A 48 2.83 -0.84 2.68
N LEU A 49 3.25 0.41 2.94
CA LEU A 49 3.11 1.51 1.97
C LEU A 49 3.87 1.23 0.67
N SER A 50 5.12 0.79 0.76
CA SER A 50 5.93 0.41 -0.40
C SER A 50 5.31 -0.75 -1.18
N ARG A 51 4.61 -1.68 -0.52
CA ARG A 51 3.86 -2.72 -1.21
C ARG A 51 2.68 -2.13 -1.98
N GLY A 52 1.91 -1.23 -1.37
CA GLY A 52 0.80 -0.53 -2.05
C GLY A 52 1.26 0.31 -3.24
N ALA A 53 2.38 1.02 -3.11
CA ALA A 53 2.97 1.80 -4.21
C ALA A 53 3.33 0.91 -5.41
N ARG A 54 3.99 -0.24 -5.18
CA ARG A 54 4.30 -1.21 -6.24
C ARG A 54 3.06 -1.80 -6.90
N GLU A 55 1.99 -2.04 -6.13
CA GLU A 55 0.72 -2.53 -6.68
C GLU A 55 0.07 -1.48 -7.59
N LEU A 56 0.16 -0.19 -7.23
CA LEU A 56 -0.30 0.91 -8.08
C LEU A 56 0.56 1.04 -9.35
N GLU A 57 1.89 1.01 -9.23
CA GLU A 57 2.80 1.04 -10.38
C GLU A 57 2.48 -0.08 -11.38
N GLN A 58 2.23 -1.30 -10.89
CA GLN A 58 1.82 -2.44 -11.73
C GLN A 58 0.46 -2.21 -12.39
N ALA A 59 -0.52 -1.66 -11.67
CA ALA A 59 -1.82 -1.35 -12.25
C ALA A 59 -1.71 -0.29 -13.36
N LEU A 60 -0.86 0.72 -13.17
CA LEU A 60 -0.64 1.78 -14.15
C LEU A 60 0.19 1.31 -15.36
N ALA A 61 1.18 0.44 -15.16
CA ALA A 61 1.99 -0.12 -16.24
C ALA A 61 1.15 -0.87 -17.29
N ASN A 62 0.04 -1.49 -16.86
CA ASN A 62 -0.90 -2.18 -17.76
C ASN A 62 -1.72 -1.21 -18.64
N VAL A 63 -1.79 0.08 -18.28
CA VAL A 63 -2.58 1.09 -18.99
C VAL A 63 -1.70 2.05 -19.78
N ALA A 64 -0.53 2.36 -19.23
CA ALA A 64 0.46 3.23 -19.84
C ALA A 64 1.50 2.38 -20.58
N HIS A 65 1.26 2.05 -21.85
CA HIS A 65 2.38 1.81 -22.76
C HIS A 65 3.11 3.17 -22.94
N PRO A 66 4.31 3.36 -22.37
CA PRO A 66 4.84 4.71 -22.20
C PRO A 66 5.35 5.32 -23.52
N TRP A 67 5.61 4.48 -24.53
CA TRP A 67 6.25 4.86 -25.78
C TRP A 67 5.71 4.00 -26.93
N GLY A 68 4.47 4.25 -27.37
CA GLY A 68 3.92 3.62 -28.57
C GLY A 68 2.42 3.36 -28.48
N GLY A 69 1.68 3.89 -29.45
CA GLY A 69 0.24 3.68 -29.61
C GLY A 69 -0.45 4.87 -30.27
N GLU A 70 -1.55 4.60 -30.96
CA GLU A 70 -2.34 5.58 -31.73
C GLU A 70 -3.02 6.67 -30.87
N ARG A 71 -3.02 6.52 -29.53
CA ARG A 71 -3.73 7.42 -28.61
C ARG A 71 -3.03 8.76 -28.45
N ARG A 72 -3.81 9.83 -28.44
CA ARG A 72 -3.34 11.21 -28.20
C ARG A 72 -2.85 11.38 -26.75
N PRO A 73 -1.92 12.33 -26.47
CA PRO A 73 -1.37 12.53 -25.13
C PRO A 73 -2.42 12.70 -24.01
N LEU A 74 -3.48 13.48 -24.26
CA LEU A 74 -4.55 13.69 -23.27
C LEU A 74 -5.37 12.43 -22.98
N GLU A 75 -5.57 11.57 -23.97
CA GLU A 75 -6.29 10.29 -23.79
C GLU A 75 -5.46 9.31 -22.94
N ARG A 76 -4.14 9.35 -23.06
CA ARG A 76 -3.23 8.56 -22.20
C ARG A 76 -3.26 9.06 -20.76
N LEU A 77 -3.21 10.38 -20.56
CA LEU A 77 -3.33 10.97 -19.22
C LEU A 77 -4.67 10.60 -18.57
N ARG A 78 -5.77 10.70 -19.33
CA ARG A 78 -7.09 10.30 -18.85
C ARG A 78 -7.12 8.84 -18.43
N ALA A 79 -6.64 7.93 -19.27
CA ALA A 79 -6.61 6.51 -18.96
C ALA A 79 -5.75 6.19 -17.73
N ALA A 80 -4.61 6.87 -17.57
CA ALA A 80 -3.76 6.73 -16.39
C ALA A 80 -4.46 7.21 -15.11
N LEU A 81 -5.16 8.35 -15.16
CA LEU A 81 -5.95 8.85 -14.03
C LEU A 81 -7.11 7.90 -13.70
N GLU A 82 -7.86 7.44 -14.70
CA GLU A 82 -8.95 6.47 -14.52
C GLU A 82 -8.43 5.20 -13.83
N ALA A 83 -7.32 4.64 -14.31
CA ALA A 83 -6.69 3.46 -13.71
C ALA A 83 -6.21 3.70 -12.27
N GLN A 84 -5.66 4.89 -11.99
CA GLN A 84 -5.25 5.29 -10.64
C GLN A 84 -6.45 5.37 -9.71
N PHE A 85 -7.53 6.05 -10.11
CA PHE A 85 -8.76 6.17 -9.33
C PHE A 85 -9.40 4.80 -9.11
N ASP A 86 -9.52 3.98 -10.15
CA ASP A 86 -10.07 2.62 -10.05
C ASP A 86 -9.25 1.73 -9.10
N PHE A 87 -7.92 1.91 -9.07
CA PHE A 87 -7.07 1.22 -8.11
C PHE A 87 -7.36 1.68 -6.69
N LEU A 88 -7.43 2.99 -6.44
CA LEU A 88 -7.69 3.53 -5.11
C LEU A 88 -9.09 3.18 -4.58
N VAL A 89 -10.12 3.22 -5.44
CA VAL A 89 -11.50 2.84 -5.10
C VAL A 89 -11.58 1.35 -4.71
N ARG A 90 -10.82 0.48 -5.39
CA ARG A 90 -10.73 -0.95 -5.03
C ARG A 90 -9.87 -1.24 -3.80
N ASN A 91 -9.06 -0.26 -3.35
CA ASN A 91 -8.14 -0.38 -2.22
C ASN A 91 -8.32 0.79 -1.23
N PRO A 92 -9.50 0.95 -0.60
CA PRO A 92 -9.80 2.10 0.25
C PRO A 92 -8.91 2.18 1.51
N ASP A 93 -8.37 1.03 1.92
CA ASP A 93 -7.41 0.96 3.01
C ASP A 93 -6.10 1.68 2.67
N LEU A 94 -5.64 1.65 1.41
CA LEU A 94 -4.46 2.41 0.98
C LEU A 94 -4.66 3.91 1.09
N VAL A 95 -5.86 4.43 0.77
CA VAL A 95 -6.19 5.85 0.96
C VAL A 95 -6.04 6.24 2.44
N THR A 96 -6.55 5.39 3.33
CA THR A 96 -6.45 5.60 4.78
C THR A 96 -5.00 5.57 5.26
N LEU A 97 -4.20 4.63 4.76
CA LEU A 97 -2.78 4.50 5.08
C LEU A 97 -1.95 5.68 4.55
N LEU A 98 -2.21 6.15 3.32
CA LEU A 98 -1.55 7.30 2.72
C LEU A 98 -1.84 8.59 3.50
N ALA A 99 -3.09 8.80 3.90
CA ALA A 99 -3.47 9.95 4.72
C ALA A 99 -2.76 9.95 6.09
N GLN A 100 -2.44 8.77 6.63
CA GLN A 100 -1.71 8.62 7.88
C GLN A 100 -0.20 8.82 7.72
N ALA A 101 0.36 8.44 6.58
CA ALA A 101 1.78 8.61 6.29
C ALA A 101 2.18 10.10 6.39
N GLY A 102 1.38 11.01 5.84
CA GLY A 102 1.64 12.45 5.90
C GLY A 102 1.41 13.11 7.27
N ARG A 103 0.88 12.39 8.26
CA ARG A 103 0.71 12.88 9.65
C ARG A 103 1.76 12.34 10.61
N SER A 104 2.61 11.44 10.13
CA SER A 104 3.52 10.66 10.97
C SER A 104 4.97 11.18 10.93
N ASP A 105 5.19 12.33 10.28
CA ASP A 105 6.45 13.09 10.23
C ASP A 105 6.43 14.22 11.27
#